data_AF-A0AB73AFB5-F1
#
_entry.id   AF-A0AB73AFB5-F1
#
_cell.length_a   1.000
_cell.length_b   1.000
_cell.length_c   1.000
_cell.angle_alpha   90.00
_cell.angle_beta   90.00
_cell.angle_gamma   90.00
#
_symmetry.space_group_name_H-M   'P 1'
#
loop_
_entity.id
_entity.type
_entity.pdbx_description
1 polymer ?
#
loop_
_entity_poly.entity_id
_entity_poly.type
_entity_poly.pdbx_seq_one_letter_code
_entity_poly.pdbx_strand_id
1 'polypeptide(L)'
;MAFVLISKCGLTFLENIAIYASAGMIPDTEDQTHFYIARVKPERFLVPVSEMSGYEREHKSYLKVAVWRDPVERLVSAYKYFILERTFNQYMYMCNLYQDCSFERFLSFVEFELGKANPLWQDEHIRRQSDFYTSADVDCIVPLSKLNRFLAERGVDMPEEKANATSVRFELKDEKQIAKIKELYRLDYEIPVGC
;
A
#
# COMPACT_ATOMS: atom_id res chain seq x y z
N MET A 1 2.40 8.17 15.98
CA MET A 1 1.34 7.52 15.17
C MET A 1 1.91 6.22 14.65
N ALA A 2 1.07 5.23 14.39
CA ALA A 2 1.43 3.96 13.77
C ALA A 2 0.56 3.77 12.53
N PHE A 3 1.15 3.34 11.41
CA PHE A 3 0.43 3.15 10.17
C PHE A 3 0.36 1.67 9.81
N VAL A 4 -0.79 1.23 9.29
CA VAL A 4 -0.89 -0.08 8.63
C VAL A 4 -0.19 0.01 7.28
N LEU A 5 0.77 -0.88 7.05
CA LEU A 5 1.56 -0.92 5.83
C LEU A 5 0.84 -1.70 4.75
N ILE A 6 0.40 -1.00 3.69
CA ILE A 6 -0.33 -1.59 2.58
C ILE A 6 0.25 -1.07 1.25
N SER A 7 0.71 -1.99 0.40
CA SER A 7 1.30 -1.64 -0.88
C SER A 7 0.33 -0.84 -1.76
N LYS A 8 0.88 0.16 -2.46
CA LYS A 8 0.15 1.15 -3.28
C LYS A 8 -0.87 2.02 -2.52
N CYS A 9 -0.89 2.02 -1.18
CA CYS A 9 -1.65 2.95 -0.34
C CYS A 9 -0.75 4.03 0.31
N GLY A 10 0.29 4.48 -0.39
CA GLY A 10 1.24 5.48 0.13
C GLY A 10 2.35 4.91 1.02
N LEU A 11 2.57 3.59 1.00
CA LEU A 11 3.56 2.88 1.82
C LEU A 11 4.94 3.56 1.85
N THR A 12 5.63 3.65 0.71
CA THR A 12 6.98 4.23 0.62
C THR A 12 7.04 5.67 1.12
N PHE A 13 5.96 6.44 0.92
CA PHE A 13 5.88 7.81 1.42
C PHE A 13 5.83 7.85 2.95
N LEU A 14 5.01 6.98 3.56
CA LEU A 14 4.93 6.86 5.01
C LEU A 14 6.24 6.34 5.62
N GLU A 15 6.90 5.41 4.95
CA GLU A 15 8.22 4.91 5.36
C GLU A 15 9.27 6.02 5.30
N ASN A 16 9.30 6.82 4.23
CA ASN A 16 10.19 7.97 4.13
C ASN A 16 9.95 8.98 5.26
N ILE A 17 8.69 9.27 5.61
CA ILE A 17 8.37 10.11 6.77
C ILE A 17 8.90 9.49 8.07
N ALA A 18 8.72 8.18 8.27
CA ALA A 18 9.20 7.50 9.47
C ALA A 18 10.73 7.51 9.58
N ILE A 19 11.44 7.30 8.47
CA ILE A 19 12.91 7.37 8.40
C ILE A 19 13.36 8.81 8.67
N TYR A 20 12.75 9.80 8.02
CA TYR A 20 13.08 11.21 8.21
C TYR A 20 12.90 11.63 9.67
N ALA A 21 11.78 11.27 10.30
CA ALA A 21 11.53 11.55 11.70
C ALA A 21 12.52 10.84 12.66
N SER A 22 13.02 9.65 12.29
CA SER A 22 13.94 8.87 13.13
C SER A 22 15.42 9.23 12.94
N ALA A 23 15.83 9.62 11.74
CA ALA A 23 17.24 9.72 11.35
C ALA A 23 17.61 11.06 10.69
N GLY A 24 16.64 11.93 10.40
CA GLY A 24 16.86 13.22 9.76
C GLY A 24 17.34 13.14 8.31
N MET A 25 17.14 11.99 7.65
CA MET A 25 17.54 11.75 6.26
C MET A 25 16.36 11.27 5.41
N ILE A 26 16.43 11.54 4.10
CA ILE A 26 15.48 11.04 3.10
C ILE A 26 16.26 10.05 2.23
N PRO A 27 15.81 8.78 2.12
CA PRO A 27 16.41 7.83 1.19
C PRO A 27 16.25 8.27 -0.27
N ASP A 28 17.26 8.01 -1.10
CA ASP A 28 17.26 8.45 -2.51
C ASP A 28 16.39 7.57 -3.41
N THR A 29 16.11 6.32 -2.99
CA THR A 29 15.35 5.35 -3.78
C THR A 29 14.37 4.54 -2.94
N GLU A 30 13.32 4.03 -3.58
CA GLU A 30 12.35 3.11 -2.97
C GLU A 30 13.03 1.87 -2.37
N ASP A 31 14.00 1.28 -3.06
CA ASP A 31 14.76 0.12 -2.55
C ASP A 31 15.55 0.45 -1.28
N GLN A 32 16.11 1.66 -1.19
CA GLN A 32 16.82 2.10 0.02
C GLN A 32 15.84 2.29 1.19
N THR A 33 14.66 2.86 0.94
CA THR A 33 13.59 3.00 1.93
C THR A 33 13.21 1.64 2.50
N HIS A 34 12.86 0.68 1.63
CA HIS A 34 12.46 -0.67 2.02
C HIS A 34 13.57 -1.40 2.77
N PHE A 35 14.83 -1.29 2.29
CA PHE A 35 15.99 -1.88 2.96
C PHE A 35 16.18 -1.31 4.37
N TYR A 36 16.02 0.01 4.54
CA TYR A 36 16.21 0.65 5.83
C TYR A 36 15.19 0.17 6.87
N ILE A 37 13.90 0.18 6.49
CA ILE A 37 12.81 -0.30 7.34
C ILE A 37 12.98 -1.78 7.69
N ALA A 38 13.27 -2.62 6.70
CA ALA A 38 13.29 -4.07 6.88
C ALA A 38 14.57 -4.62 7.54
N ARG A 39 15.73 -3.97 7.37
CA ARG A 39 17.03 -4.55 7.77
C ARG A 39 17.84 -3.74 8.76
N VAL A 40 17.65 -2.43 8.85
CA VAL A 40 18.50 -1.61 9.73
C VAL A 40 18.03 -1.73 11.17
N LYS A 41 16.74 -1.51 11.44
CA LYS A 41 16.10 -1.69 12.77
C LYS A 41 14.61 -2.03 12.65
N PRO A 42 14.24 -3.21 12.14
CA PRO A 42 12.83 -3.58 11.95
C PRO A 42 12.01 -3.45 13.24
N GLU A 43 12.59 -3.76 14.40
CA GLU A 43 11.95 -3.64 15.71
C GLU A 43 11.57 -2.20 16.12
N ARG A 44 12.15 -1.19 15.45
CA ARG A 44 11.79 0.21 15.67
C ARG A 44 10.64 0.70 14.79
N PHE A 45 10.42 0.06 13.66
CA PHE A 45 9.51 0.54 12.62
C PHE A 45 8.32 -0.39 12.39
N LEU A 46 8.51 -1.68 12.63
CA LEU A 46 7.55 -2.73 12.31
C LEU A 46 7.14 -3.47 13.58
N VAL A 47 5.84 -3.56 13.79
CA VAL A 47 5.22 -4.35 14.85
C VAL A 47 4.06 -5.10 14.21
N PRO A 48 3.98 -6.44 14.36
CA PRO A 48 2.81 -7.19 13.93
C PRO A 48 1.53 -6.62 14.57
N VAL A 49 0.44 -6.48 13.81
CA VAL A 49 -0.83 -5.93 14.32
C VAL A 49 -1.30 -6.66 15.58
N SER A 50 -1.14 -7.99 15.62
CA SER A 50 -1.45 -8.84 16.77
C SER A 50 -0.63 -8.55 18.03
N GLU A 51 0.54 -7.94 17.89
CA GLU A 51 1.48 -7.62 18.98
C GLU A 51 1.41 -6.15 19.41
N MET A 52 0.68 -5.31 18.66
CA MET A 52 0.60 -3.86 18.89
C MET A 52 0.13 -3.52 20.30
N SER A 53 -0.84 -4.26 20.85
CA SER A 53 -1.34 -4.03 22.21
C SER A 53 -0.26 -4.29 23.28
N GLY A 54 0.65 -5.23 23.03
CA GLY A 54 1.82 -5.47 23.88
C GLY A 54 2.83 -4.33 23.76
N TYR A 55 3.13 -3.92 22.53
CA TYR A 55 4.04 -2.83 22.24
C TYR A 55 3.61 -1.49 22.88
N GLU A 56 2.32 -1.16 22.84
CA GLU A 56 1.79 0.06 23.48
C GLU A 56 1.93 0.05 25.02
N ARG A 57 1.91 -1.12 25.66
CA ARG A 57 2.12 -1.24 27.12
C ARG A 57 3.56 -0.99 27.54
N GLU A 58 4.52 -1.38 26.70
CA GLU A 58 5.96 -1.22 26.97
C GLU A 58 6.48 0.17 26.56
N HIS A 59 5.71 0.89 25.75
CA HIS A 59 6.10 2.18 25.22
C HIS A 59 5.06 3.25 25.53
N LYS A 60 4.35 3.72 24.51
CA LYS A 60 3.32 4.74 24.61
C LYS A 60 2.13 4.31 23.76
N SER A 61 0.99 4.97 23.97
CA SER A 61 -0.12 4.82 23.04
C SER A 61 0.18 5.54 21.72
N TYR A 62 -0.24 4.92 20.62
CA TYR A 62 -0.12 5.44 19.27
C TYR A 62 -1.52 5.61 18.67
N LEU A 63 -1.75 6.74 17.99
CA LEU A 63 -2.84 6.83 17.02
C LEU A 63 -2.53 5.86 15.87
N LYS A 64 -3.33 4.80 15.74
CA LYS A 64 -3.24 3.75 14.73
C LYS A 64 -4.08 4.16 13.52
N VAL A 65 -3.45 4.21 12.35
CA VAL A 65 -4.04 4.76 11.13
C VAL A 65 -3.88 3.77 9.99
N ALA A 66 -4.96 3.47 9.28
CA ALA A 66 -4.88 2.83 7.98
C ALA A 66 -5.08 3.86 6.86
N VAL A 67 -4.36 3.68 5.75
CA VAL A 67 -4.59 4.46 4.53
C VAL A 67 -5.39 3.61 3.56
N TRP A 68 -6.56 4.10 3.19
CA TRP A 68 -7.43 3.45 2.22
C TRP A 68 -7.24 4.09 0.84
N ARG A 69 -7.18 3.27 -0.20
CA ARG A 69 -7.20 3.71 -1.59
C ARG A 69 -8.29 2.96 -2.33
N ASP A 70 -8.95 3.62 -3.27
CA ASP A 70 -9.91 2.95 -4.15
C ASP A 70 -9.24 1.72 -4.83
N PRO A 71 -9.82 0.51 -4.71
CA PRO A 71 -9.22 -0.70 -5.28
C PRO A 71 -8.95 -0.64 -6.78
N VAL A 72 -9.79 0.06 -7.56
CA VAL A 72 -9.57 0.25 -9.01
C VAL A 72 -8.34 1.13 -9.22
N GLU A 73 -8.26 2.27 -8.54
CA GLU A 73 -7.09 3.15 -8.62
C GLU A 73 -5.81 2.45 -8.16
N ARG A 74 -5.90 1.62 -7.12
CA ARG A 74 -4.77 0.86 -6.58
C ARG A 74 -4.24 -0.16 -7.59
N LEU A 75 -5.12 -0.91 -8.24
CA LEU A 75 -4.75 -1.85 -9.30
C LEU A 75 -4.22 -1.17 -10.55
N VAL A 76 -4.84 -0.07 -10.98
CA VAL A 76 -4.33 0.74 -12.09
C VAL A 76 -2.93 1.25 -11.76
N SER A 77 -2.68 1.68 -10.51
CA SER A 77 -1.34 2.09 -10.07
C SER A 77 -0.32 0.96 -10.13
N ALA A 78 -0.69 -0.27 -9.75
CA ALA A 78 0.18 -1.44 -9.84
C ALA A 78 0.46 -1.83 -11.30
N TYR A 79 -0.58 -1.88 -12.14
CA TYR A 79 -0.46 -2.15 -13.57
C TYR A 79 0.47 -1.16 -14.26
N LYS A 80 0.29 0.14 -14.02
CA LYS A 80 1.15 1.17 -14.60
C LYS A 80 2.62 0.98 -14.21
N TYR A 81 2.87 0.79 -12.92
CA TYR A 81 4.22 0.69 -12.38
C TYR A 81 4.96 -0.56 -12.88
N PHE A 82 4.36 -1.74 -12.78
CA PHE A 82 5.05 -2.98 -13.12
C PHE A 82 4.98 -3.32 -14.61
N ILE A 83 3.84 -3.08 -15.25
CA ILE A 83 3.59 -3.57 -16.61
C ILE A 83 3.93 -2.51 -17.64
N LEU A 84 3.42 -1.29 -17.47
CA LEU A 84 3.64 -0.23 -18.47
C LEU A 84 5.00 0.46 -18.33
N GLU A 85 5.43 0.75 -17.11
CA GLU A 85 6.72 1.40 -16.82
C GLU A 85 7.89 0.42 -16.78
N ARG A 86 7.61 -0.90 -16.84
CA ARG A 86 8.62 -1.96 -16.82
C ARG A 86 9.49 -1.96 -15.57
N THR A 87 8.97 -1.49 -14.44
CA THR A 87 9.66 -1.70 -13.16
C THR A 87 9.75 -3.19 -12.90
N PHE A 88 10.97 -3.72 -12.94
CA PHE A 88 11.21 -5.14 -12.90
C PHE A 88 10.80 -5.74 -11.55
N ASN A 89 9.94 -6.74 -11.61
CA ASN A 89 9.55 -7.61 -10.52
C ASN A 89 9.65 -9.05 -11.03
N GLN A 90 10.49 -9.85 -10.39
CA GLN A 90 10.79 -11.21 -10.83
C GLN A 90 9.53 -12.09 -10.88
N TYR A 91 8.64 -11.95 -9.89
CA TYR A 91 7.42 -12.77 -9.83
C TYR A 91 6.48 -12.44 -11.01
N MET A 92 6.24 -11.16 -11.27
CA MET A 92 5.42 -10.72 -12.41
C MET A 92 6.02 -11.11 -13.76
N TYR A 93 7.35 -11.06 -13.89
CA TYR A 93 8.05 -11.58 -15.07
C TYR A 93 7.80 -13.09 -15.27
N MET A 94 7.94 -13.89 -14.21
CA MET A 94 7.70 -15.34 -14.25
C MET A 94 6.24 -15.68 -14.56
N CYS A 95 5.30 -14.79 -14.19
CA CYS A 95 3.89 -14.90 -14.57
C CYS A 95 3.59 -14.44 -16.01
N ASN A 96 4.60 -14.19 -16.84
CA ASN A 96 4.48 -13.78 -18.24
C ASN A 96 3.74 -12.44 -18.44
N LEU A 97 3.76 -11.55 -17.45
CA LEU A 97 3.07 -10.25 -17.53
C LEU A 97 3.84 -9.21 -18.35
N TYR A 98 5.10 -9.50 -18.71
CA TYR A 98 5.93 -8.57 -19.48
C TYR A 98 5.87 -8.85 -20.98
N GLN A 99 5.44 -10.04 -21.36
CA GLN A 99 5.27 -10.46 -22.75
C GLN A 99 3.88 -10.06 -23.24
N ASP A 100 2.85 -10.29 -22.42
CA ASP A 100 1.49 -9.80 -22.65
C ASP A 100 1.17 -8.70 -21.63
N CYS A 101 1.24 -7.46 -22.11
CA CYS A 101 1.04 -6.25 -21.31
C CYS A 101 -0.41 -5.76 -21.32
N SER A 102 -1.37 -6.54 -21.83
CA SER A 102 -2.77 -6.14 -21.83
C SER A 102 -3.31 -6.02 -20.40
N PHE A 103 -4.26 -5.11 -20.18
CA PHE A 103 -4.92 -5.00 -18.87
C PHE A 103 -5.75 -6.26 -18.57
N GLU A 104 -6.30 -6.92 -19.59
CA GLU A 104 -7.01 -8.19 -19.46
C GLU A 104 -6.11 -9.29 -18.88
N ARG A 105 -4.89 -9.44 -19.43
CA ARG A 105 -3.91 -10.39 -18.90
C ARG A 105 -3.54 -10.09 -17.44
N PHE A 106 -3.35 -8.82 -17.12
CA PHE A 106 -3.09 -8.38 -15.75
C PHE A 106 -4.27 -8.70 -14.83
N LEU A 107 -5.52 -8.49 -15.28
CA LEU A 107 -6.70 -8.83 -14.51
C LEU A 107 -6.83 -10.34 -14.27
N SER A 108 -6.49 -11.20 -15.23
CA SER A 108 -6.42 -12.65 -14.99
C SER A 108 -5.38 -13.01 -13.92
N PHE A 109 -4.27 -12.27 -13.85
CA PHE A 109 -3.29 -12.45 -12.76
C PHE A 109 -3.86 -12.00 -11.41
N VAL A 110 -4.59 -10.89 -11.36
CA VAL A 110 -5.29 -10.45 -10.15
C VAL A 110 -6.25 -11.52 -9.65
N GLU A 111 -7.05 -12.13 -10.53
CA GLU A 111 -7.95 -13.24 -10.17
C GLU A 111 -7.19 -14.45 -9.64
N PHE A 112 -6.09 -14.83 -10.29
CA PHE A 112 -5.23 -15.92 -9.86
C PHE A 112 -4.67 -15.68 -8.44
N GLU A 113 -4.15 -14.48 -8.18
CA GLU A 113 -3.64 -14.09 -6.86
C GLU A 113 -4.73 -14.18 -5.80
N LEU A 114 -5.89 -13.55 -6.05
CA LEU A 114 -7.00 -13.53 -5.09
C LEU A 114 -7.66 -14.91 -4.90
N GLY A 115 -7.40 -15.87 -5.78
CA GLY A 115 -7.82 -17.27 -5.66
C GLY A 115 -6.94 -18.13 -4.74
N LYS A 116 -5.79 -17.62 -4.27
CA LYS A 116 -4.92 -18.34 -3.33
C LYS A 116 -5.59 -18.47 -1.96
N ALA A 117 -5.50 -19.67 -1.37
CA ALA A 117 -6.18 -20.02 -0.12
C ALA A 117 -5.71 -19.20 1.09
N ASN A 118 -4.43 -18.82 1.13
CA ASN A 118 -3.86 -18.00 2.18
C ASN A 118 -3.53 -16.60 1.63
N PRO A 119 -4.09 -15.51 2.19
CA PRO A 119 -3.75 -14.14 1.80
C PRO A 119 -2.25 -13.83 1.83
N LEU A 120 -1.49 -14.46 2.74
CA LEU A 120 -0.04 -14.28 2.83
C LEU A 120 0.73 -14.85 1.64
N TRP A 121 0.12 -15.72 0.82
CA TRP A 121 0.72 -16.20 -0.43
C TRP A 121 0.42 -15.29 -1.62
N GLN A 122 -0.47 -14.32 -1.45
CA GLN A 122 -0.80 -13.34 -2.47
C GLN A 122 0.29 -12.27 -2.54
N ASP A 123 0.59 -11.82 -3.76
CA ASP A 123 1.40 -10.63 -3.99
C ASP A 123 0.79 -9.44 -3.23
N GLU A 124 1.62 -8.74 -2.48
CA GLU A 124 1.20 -7.64 -1.60
C GLU A 124 0.54 -6.48 -2.35
N HIS A 125 0.87 -6.28 -3.63
CA HIS A 125 0.27 -5.24 -4.48
C HIS A 125 -1.15 -5.59 -4.92
N ILE A 126 -1.52 -6.88 -4.81
CA ILE A 126 -2.82 -7.40 -5.21
C ILE A 126 -3.69 -7.70 -3.98
N ARG A 127 -3.10 -8.18 -2.87
CA ARG A 127 -3.83 -8.53 -1.64
C ARG A 127 -4.81 -7.44 -1.19
N ARG A 128 -6.04 -7.80 -0.82
CA ARG A 128 -7.08 -6.84 -0.45
C ARG A 128 -6.68 -6.03 0.78
N GLN A 129 -7.11 -4.78 0.87
CA GLN A 129 -6.81 -3.93 2.03
C GLN A 129 -7.45 -4.49 3.31
N SER A 130 -8.63 -5.07 3.17
CA SER A 130 -9.37 -5.78 4.23
C SER A 130 -8.65 -7.01 4.78
N ASP A 131 -7.64 -7.55 4.07
CA ASP A 131 -6.82 -8.66 4.57
C ASP A 131 -5.69 -8.19 5.51
N PHE A 132 -5.42 -6.87 5.61
CA PHE A 132 -4.34 -6.33 6.45
C PHE A 132 -4.79 -5.90 7.84
N TYR A 133 -6.05 -5.47 7.97
CA TYR A 133 -6.61 -4.93 9.22
C TYR A 133 -8.14 -4.95 9.19
N THR A 134 -8.74 -4.91 10.38
CA THR A 134 -10.15 -4.62 10.60
C THR A 134 -10.32 -3.21 11.16
N SER A 135 -11.53 -2.64 11.08
CA SER A 135 -11.80 -1.32 11.67
C SER A 135 -11.62 -1.27 13.19
N ALA A 136 -11.57 -2.41 13.88
CA ALA A 136 -11.28 -2.49 15.31
C ALA A 136 -9.78 -2.38 15.62
N ASP A 137 -8.90 -2.61 14.64
CA ASP A 137 -7.45 -2.59 14.82
C ASP A 137 -6.85 -1.17 14.74
N VAL A 138 -7.61 -0.21 14.21
CA VAL A 138 -7.15 1.16 13.93
C VAL A 138 -8.12 2.20 14.49
N ASP A 139 -7.58 3.36 14.86
CA ASP A 139 -8.38 4.49 15.34
C ASP A 139 -8.92 5.33 14.19
N CYS A 140 -8.23 5.31 13.03
CA CYS A 140 -8.55 6.13 11.87
C CYS A 140 -8.31 5.40 10.55
N ILE A 141 -9.18 5.65 9.58
CA ILE A 141 -9.03 5.17 8.20
C ILE A 141 -9.11 6.37 7.25
N VAL A 142 -7.98 6.72 6.63
CA VAL A 142 -7.81 7.95 5.86
C VAL A 142 -7.74 7.62 4.37
N PRO A 143 -8.57 8.23 3.50
CA PRO A 143 -8.38 8.12 2.06
C PRO A 143 -7.00 8.64 1.65
N LEU A 144 -6.30 7.96 0.74
CA LEU A 144 -5.00 8.38 0.23
C LEU A 144 -5.02 9.83 -0.28
N SER A 145 -6.11 10.24 -0.94
CA SER A 145 -6.30 11.61 -1.43
C SER A 145 -6.34 12.68 -0.34
N LYS A 146 -6.60 12.31 0.91
CA LYS A 146 -6.62 13.19 2.09
C LYS A 146 -5.41 13.02 2.99
N LEU A 147 -4.49 12.09 2.69
CA LEU A 147 -3.38 11.73 3.57
C LEU A 147 -2.49 12.94 3.92
N ASN A 148 -2.05 13.71 2.94
CA ASN A 148 -1.16 14.86 3.19
C ASN A 148 -1.82 15.91 4.11
N ARG A 149 -3.12 16.17 3.91
CA ARG A 149 -3.88 17.08 4.76
C ARG A 149 -3.99 16.53 6.19
N PHE A 150 -4.32 15.26 6.34
CA PHE A 150 -4.42 14.59 7.64
C PHE A 150 -3.10 14.64 8.42
N LEU A 151 -1.96 14.44 7.74
CA LEU A 151 -0.62 14.53 8.31
C LEU A 151 -0.27 15.96 8.73
N ALA A 152 -0.53 16.95 7.86
CA ALA A 152 -0.28 18.36 8.14
C ALA A 152 -1.09 18.88 9.33
N GLU A 153 -2.38 18.53 9.43
CA GLU A 153 -3.26 18.89 10.55
C GLU A 153 -2.77 18.33 11.90
N ARG A 154 -1.92 17.29 11.87
CA ARG A 154 -1.31 16.66 13.05
C ARG A 154 0.15 17.08 13.27
N GLY A 155 0.63 18.07 12.52
CA GLY A 155 1.98 18.61 12.68
C GLY A 155 3.09 17.62 12.29
N VAL A 156 2.80 16.68 11.39
CA VAL A 156 3.83 15.79 10.85
C VAL A 156 4.65 16.56 9.83
N ASP A 157 5.95 16.63 10.06
CA ASP A 157 6.89 17.20 9.11
C ASP A 157 7.03 16.27 7.90
N MET A 158 6.75 16.80 6.72
CA MET A 158 6.75 16.05 5.47
C MET A 158 7.87 16.59 4.57
N PRO A 159 8.79 15.73 4.10
CA PRO A 159 9.85 16.19 3.20
C PRO A 159 9.26 16.76 1.90
N GLU A 160 9.88 17.79 1.33
CA GLU A 160 9.39 18.51 0.13
C GLU A 160 9.40 17.66 -1.16
N GLU A 161 10.00 16.47 -1.15
CA GLU A 161 10.13 15.64 -2.35
C GLU A 161 8.85 14.87 -2.72
N LYS A 162 8.57 14.87 -4.04
CA LYS A 162 7.40 14.24 -4.66
C LYS A 162 7.45 12.72 -4.53
N ALA A 163 6.60 12.16 -3.69
CA ALA A 163 6.39 10.72 -3.65
C ALA A 163 5.65 10.20 -4.90
N ASN A 164 6.28 9.22 -5.56
CA ASN A 164 5.69 8.13 -6.36
C ASN A 164 4.54 8.48 -7.32
N ALA A 165 4.80 9.36 -8.29
CA ALA A 165 3.94 9.49 -9.45
C ALA A 165 4.41 8.52 -10.56
N THR A 166 3.60 7.51 -10.87
CA THR A 166 3.73 6.77 -12.15
C THR A 166 3.64 7.79 -13.30
N SER A 167 4.66 7.84 -14.15
CA SER A 167 4.82 8.79 -15.26
C SER A 167 3.94 8.47 -16.47
N VAL A 168 3.55 7.19 -16.66
CA VAL A 168 2.74 6.77 -17.80
C VAL A 168 1.29 7.26 -17.65
N ARG A 169 0.64 7.60 -18.77
CA ARG A 169 -0.80 7.89 -18.80
C ARG A 169 -1.57 6.62 -19.16
N PHE A 170 -2.41 6.16 -18.25
CA PHE A 170 -3.34 5.05 -18.47
C PHE A 170 -4.59 5.31 -17.63
N GLU A 171 -5.75 5.06 -18.23
CA GLU A 171 -7.05 5.19 -17.60
C GLU A 171 -7.89 3.96 -17.96
N LEU A 172 -8.38 3.25 -16.96
CA LEU A 172 -9.27 2.11 -17.17
C LEU A 172 -10.67 2.63 -17.43
N LYS A 173 -11.18 2.42 -18.65
CA LYS A 173 -12.53 2.87 -19.07
C LYS A 173 -13.54 1.74 -19.28
N ASP A 174 -13.07 0.50 -19.35
CA ASP A 174 -13.95 -0.65 -19.57
C ASP A 174 -14.79 -0.91 -18.31
N GLU A 175 -16.10 -0.66 -18.41
CA GLU A 175 -17.04 -0.79 -17.29
C GLU A 175 -17.15 -2.22 -16.76
N LYS A 176 -16.97 -3.24 -17.62
CA LYS A 176 -17.02 -4.65 -17.20
C LYS A 176 -15.79 -4.99 -16.36
N GLN A 177 -14.62 -4.52 -16.78
CA GLN A 177 -13.38 -4.69 -16.01
C GLN A 177 -13.45 -3.93 -14.68
N ILE A 178 -13.98 -2.71 -14.66
CA ILE A 178 -14.21 -1.93 -13.43
C ILE A 178 -15.16 -2.66 -12.49
N ALA A 179 -16.32 -3.11 -12.98
CA ALA A 179 -17.30 -3.84 -12.19
C ALA A 179 -16.71 -5.15 -11.62
N LYS A 180 -15.90 -5.84 -12.43
CA LYS A 180 -15.20 -7.04 -12.00
C LYS A 180 -14.21 -6.78 -10.87
N ILE A 181 -13.42 -5.70 -10.96
CA ILE A 181 -12.53 -5.29 -9.86
C ILE A 181 -13.35 -4.96 -8.61
N LYS A 182 -14.45 -4.22 -8.75
CA LYS A 182 -15.33 -3.89 -7.62
C LYS A 182 -15.85 -5.12 -6.90
N GLU A 183 -16.22 -6.15 -7.64
CA GLU A 183 -16.65 -7.43 -7.06
C GLU A 183 -15.49 -8.16 -6.37
N LEU A 184 -14.34 -8.29 -7.04
CA LEU A 184 -13.17 -8.97 -6.48
C LEU A 184 -12.69 -8.35 -5.16
N TYR A 185 -12.86 -7.04 -5.01
CA TYR A 185 -12.46 -6.25 -3.83
C TYR A 185 -13.66 -5.73 -3.03
N ARG A 186 -14.83 -6.38 -3.11
CA ARG A 186 -16.07 -5.92 -2.45
C ARG A 186 -15.85 -5.58 -0.96
N LEU A 187 -15.10 -6.41 -0.24
CA LEU A 187 -14.80 -6.20 1.18
C LEU A 187 -14.00 -4.91 1.45
N ASP A 188 -13.16 -4.45 0.52
CA ASP A 188 -12.43 -3.18 0.67
C ASP A 188 -13.37 -1.98 0.60
N TYR A 189 -14.49 -2.08 -0.11
CA TYR A 189 -15.51 -1.03 -0.16
C TYR A 189 -16.43 -1.02 1.07
N GLU A 190 -16.41 -2.07 1.88
CA GLU A 190 -17.15 -2.15 3.14
C GLU A 190 -16.38 -1.54 4.32
N ILE A 191 -15.10 -1.20 4.12
CA ILE A 191 -14.28 -0.53 5.11
C ILE A 191 -14.87 0.86 5.42
N PRO A 192 -15.11 1.21 6.70
CA PRO A 192 -15.69 2.51 7.07
C PRO A 192 -14.64 3.61 6.97
N VAL A 193 -14.43 4.12 5.76
CA VAL A 193 -13.45 5.19 5.49
C VAL A 193 -13.95 6.52 6.06
N GLY A 194 -13.19 7.13 6.96
CA GLY A 194 -13.56 8.41 7.56
C GLY A 194 -12.73 8.74 8.79
N CYS A 195 -11.87 9.76 8.62
CA CYS A 195 -11.41 10.72 9.62
C CYS A 195 -11.44 12.11 8.97
#